data_AF-A0A7S3WGF8-F1
#
_entry.id   AF-A0A7S3WGF8-F1
#
_cell.length_a   1.000
_cell.length_b   1.000
_cell.length_c   1.000
_cell.angle_alpha   90.00
_cell.angle_beta   90.00
_cell.angle_gamma   90.00
#
_symmetry.space_group_name_H-M   'P 1'
#
loop_
_entity.id
_entity.type
_entity.pdbx_description
1 polymer ?
#
loop_
_entity_poly.entity_id
_entity_poly.type
_entity_poly.pdbx_seq_one_letter_code
_entity_poly.pdbx_strand_id
1 'polypeptide(L)'
;MERRNTGLAAHQVVSFDHMDMDGYALRWGSDHIASSLADCGRRCLELTPEQPYYMPCNVFVFCPLEMCFAPAQLPKGSRKGWCWLKNQPDPTAPQVNMNGTDRRTQTGFVEWQAGVVVKKGSRVRTDIKSARASW
;
A
#
# COMPACT_ATOMS: atom_id res chain seq x y z
N MET A 1 20.62 -21.79 -15.24
CA MET A 1 19.25 -21.96 -14.72
C MET A 1 18.75 -20.56 -14.39
N GLU A 2 18.29 -19.80 -15.39
CA GLU A 2 18.07 -18.35 -15.28
C GLU A 2 16.67 -18.02 -15.78
N ARG A 3 15.70 -18.05 -14.86
CA ARG A 3 14.33 -17.58 -15.08
C ARG A 3 13.91 -16.72 -13.89
N ARG A 4 14.57 -15.59 -13.67
CA ARG A 4 14.15 -14.58 -12.69
C ARG A 4 14.46 -13.18 -13.22
N ASN A 5 13.60 -12.63 -14.10
CA ASN A 5 13.35 -11.17 -14.12
C ASN A 5 12.38 -10.64 -15.19
N THR A 6 11.93 -11.46 -16.15
CA THR A 6 11.10 -10.93 -17.25
C THR A 6 9.72 -10.44 -16.79
N GLY A 7 9.17 -10.98 -15.71
CA GLY A 7 7.88 -10.55 -15.15
C GLY A 7 7.91 -9.19 -14.44
N LEU A 8 8.99 -8.89 -13.70
CA LEU A 8 9.17 -7.61 -13.00
C LEU A 8 9.30 -6.44 -13.97
N ALA A 9 10.02 -6.64 -15.09
CA ALA A 9 10.19 -5.63 -16.12
C ALA A 9 8.87 -5.21 -16.82
N ALA A 10 7.81 -6.03 -16.75
CA ALA A 10 6.50 -5.75 -17.34
C ALA A 10 5.56 -4.95 -16.43
N HIS A 11 5.92 -4.75 -15.15
CA HIS A 11 5.09 -4.05 -14.17
C HIS A 11 5.65 -2.66 -13.87
N GLN A 12 4.78 -1.79 -13.37
CA GLN A 12 5.11 -0.47 -12.87
C GLN A 12 4.37 -0.20 -11.56
N VAL A 13 4.91 0.75 -10.80
CA VAL A 13 4.23 1.31 -9.64
C VAL A 13 3.49 2.57 -10.07
N VAL A 14 2.21 2.67 -9.72
CA VAL A 14 1.46 3.93 -9.79
C VAL A 14 1.20 4.38 -8.36
N SER A 15 1.66 5.60 -8.03
CA SER A 15 1.64 6.15 -6.68
C SER A 15 0.58 7.24 -6.52
N PHE A 16 0.08 7.39 -5.29
CA PHE A 16 -0.95 8.34 -4.91
C PHE A 16 -0.60 8.98 -3.58
N ASP A 17 -0.64 10.31 -3.53
CA ASP A 17 -0.58 11.05 -2.26
C ASP A 17 -1.96 11.08 -1.59
N HIS A 18 -1.95 11.29 -0.27
CA HIS A 18 -3.14 11.39 0.55
C HIS A 18 -4.12 10.25 0.32
N MET A 19 -3.64 9.02 0.45
CA MET A 19 -4.42 7.83 0.17
C MET A 19 -4.02 6.65 1.07
N ASP A 20 -5.02 5.99 1.62
CA ASP A 20 -4.89 4.67 2.25
C ASP A 20 -5.71 3.68 1.43
N MET A 21 -5.03 2.76 0.77
CA MET A 21 -5.66 1.67 0.04
C MET A 21 -5.82 0.46 0.94
N ASP A 22 -6.94 -0.22 0.79
CA ASP A 22 -7.24 -1.37 1.61
C ASP A 22 -6.42 -2.62 1.20
N GLY A 23 -6.72 -3.76 1.79
CA GLY A 23 -6.29 -5.06 1.28
C GLY A 23 -5.95 -6.06 2.37
N TYR A 24 -5.56 -7.25 1.91
CA TYR A 24 -5.04 -8.29 2.76
C TYR A 24 -3.58 -7.99 3.10
N ALA A 25 -3.24 -7.77 4.37
CA ALA A 25 -1.89 -7.43 4.78
C ALA A 25 -0.95 -8.66 4.69
N LEU A 26 0.07 -8.56 3.84
CA LEU A 26 1.15 -9.55 3.69
C LEU A 26 2.36 -9.21 4.57
N ARG A 27 2.57 -7.91 4.82
CA ARG A 27 3.54 -7.36 5.77
C ARG A 27 2.91 -6.18 6.49
N TRP A 28 3.13 -6.10 7.80
CA TRP A 28 2.66 -5.00 8.63
C TRP A 28 3.74 -3.91 8.74
N GLY A 29 3.35 -2.65 8.80
CA GLY A 29 4.35 -1.57 8.89
C GLY A 29 5.09 -1.52 10.22
N SER A 30 4.52 -2.12 11.28
CA SER A 30 5.15 -2.18 12.60
C SER A 30 6.46 -2.97 12.62
N ASP A 31 6.62 -3.93 11.70
CA ASP A 31 7.82 -4.75 11.52
C ASP A 31 8.42 -4.65 10.11
N HIS A 32 7.76 -3.93 9.20
CA HIS A 32 8.23 -3.66 7.84
C HIS A 32 8.38 -2.15 7.58
N ILE A 33 9.61 -1.65 7.77
CA ILE A 33 9.97 -0.24 7.60
C ILE A 33 10.68 -0.02 6.26
N ALA A 34 10.25 0.99 5.52
CA ALA A 34 10.89 1.49 4.30
C ALA A 34 11.39 2.93 4.50
N SER A 35 12.38 3.34 3.70
CA SER A 35 12.92 4.71 3.77
C SER A 35 12.10 5.74 2.98
N SER A 36 11.25 5.29 2.05
CA SER A 36 10.45 6.12 1.17
C SER A 36 9.30 5.33 0.54
N LEU A 37 8.35 6.03 -0.10
CA LEU A 37 7.31 5.41 -0.91
C LEU A 37 7.89 4.54 -2.04
N ALA A 38 8.96 5.00 -2.69
CA ALA A 38 9.62 4.26 -3.76
C ALA A 38 10.28 2.97 -3.25
N ASP A 39 10.92 3.00 -2.07
CA ASP A 39 11.48 1.80 -1.43
C ASP A 39 10.35 0.83 -1.04
N CYS A 40 9.23 1.33 -0.51
CA CYS A 40 8.06 0.51 -0.20
C CYS A 40 7.49 -0.18 -1.46
N GLY A 41 7.38 0.56 -2.57
CA GLY A 41 6.92 0.01 -3.85
C GLY A 41 7.88 -1.02 -4.46
N ARG A 42 9.19 -0.77 -4.37
CA ARG A 42 10.22 -1.75 -4.78
C ARG A 42 10.10 -3.05 -3.98
N ARG A 43 9.93 -2.96 -2.66
CA ARG A 43 9.71 -4.13 -1.79
C ARG A 43 8.42 -4.87 -2.11
N CYS A 44 7.36 -4.16 -2.50
CA CYS A 44 6.12 -4.79 -2.98
C CYS A 44 6.38 -5.61 -4.25
N LEU A 45 7.07 -5.04 -5.24
CA LEU A 45 7.44 -5.71 -6.48
C LEU A 45 8.29 -6.98 -6.23
N GLU A 46 9.23 -6.90 -5.28
CA GLU A 46 10.17 -7.97 -4.97
C GLU A 46 9.61 -9.03 -4.00
N LEU A 47 8.44 -8.77 -3.37
CA LEU A 47 7.86 -9.71 -2.41
C LEU A 47 7.54 -11.03 -3.12
N THR A 48 8.26 -12.07 -2.72
CA THR A 48 8.01 -13.42 -3.20
C THR A 48 6.88 -14.03 -2.35
N PRO A 49 5.79 -14.51 -2.96
CA PRO A 49 4.70 -15.17 -2.23
C PRO A 49 5.21 -16.39 -1.45
N GLU A 50 4.82 -16.48 -0.19
CA GLU A 50 5.27 -17.53 0.74
C GLU A 50 4.13 -17.96 1.67
N GLN A 51 4.32 -19.05 2.41
CA GLN A 51 3.36 -19.49 3.43
C GLN A 51 3.18 -18.40 4.50
N PRO A 52 1.96 -18.21 5.04
CA PRO A 52 0.74 -18.96 4.73
C PRO A 52 -0.09 -18.39 3.56
N TYR A 53 0.34 -17.28 2.97
CA TYR A 53 -0.42 -16.53 1.99
C TYR A 53 0.37 -16.41 0.68
N TYR A 54 0.15 -17.37 -0.22
CA TYR A 54 0.77 -17.45 -1.55
C TYR A 54 0.26 -16.39 -2.54
N MET A 55 0.05 -15.16 -2.07
CA MET A 55 -0.39 -14.03 -2.87
C MET A 55 0.76 -13.04 -3.05
N PRO A 56 0.94 -12.45 -4.26
CA PRO A 56 1.92 -11.38 -4.46
C PRO A 56 1.45 -10.09 -3.80
N CYS A 57 2.37 -9.19 -3.48
CA CYS A 57 1.99 -7.81 -3.18
C CYS A 57 1.57 -7.12 -4.47
N ASN A 58 0.44 -6.40 -4.42
CA ASN A 58 -0.01 -5.57 -5.55
C ASN A 58 -0.59 -4.22 -5.15
N VAL A 59 -0.72 -3.95 -3.85
CA VAL A 59 -1.12 -2.67 -3.27
C VAL A 59 -0.26 -2.43 -2.03
N PHE A 60 0.13 -1.20 -1.76
CA PHE A 60 0.89 -0.85 -0.57
C PHE A 60 0.58 0.56 -0.08
N VAL A 61 0.86 0.81 1.20
CA VAL A 61 0.83 2.15 1.79
C VAL A 61 2.09 2.43 2.58
N PHE A 62 2.51 3.68 2.58
CA PHE A 62 3.71 4.20 3.24
C PHE A 62 3.37 5.42 4.08
N CYS A 63 3.88 5.48 5.31
CA CYS A 63 3.72 6.64 6.17
C CYS A 63 4.97 7.54 6.12
N PRO A 64 4.90 8.73 5.49
CA PRO A 64 6.04 9.64 5.39
C PRO A 64 6.22 10.51 6.64
N LEU A 65 5.21 10.59 7.51
CA LEU A 65 5.18 11.46 8.68
C LEU A 65 5.49 10.70 9.97
N GLU A 66 5.75 11.43 11.06
CA GLU A 66 5.86 10.81 12.38
C GLU A 66 4.57 10.07 12.77
N MET A 67 3.41 10.61 12.37
CA MET A 67 2.11 10.01 12.66
C MET A 67 1.27 9.95 11.39
N CYS A 68 0.77 8.75 11.07
CA CYS A 68 -0.33 8.56 10.13
C CYS A 68 -1.52 7.95 10.85
N PHE A 69 -2.73 8.25 10.39
CA PHE A 69 -3.96 7.67 10.92
C PHE A 69 -3.91 6.13 10.89
N ALA A 70 -4.33 5.48 11.98
CA ALA A 70 -4.34 4.03 12.06
C ALA A 70 -5.47 3.56 12.98
N PRO A 71 -6.04 2.36 12.76
CA PRO A 71 -7.00 1.77 13.69
C PRO A 71 -6.44 1.68 15.12
N ALA A 72 -7.31 1.84 16.12
CA ALA A 72 -6.92 1.87 17.53
C ALA A 72 -6.25 0.57 18.03
N GLN A 73 -6.43 -0.54 17.32
CA GLN A 73 -5.84 -1.84 17.64
C GLN A 73 -4.34 -1.91 17.29
N LEU A 74 -3.82 -0.99 16.47
CA LEU A 74 -2.40 -0.96 16.16
C LEU A 74 -1.60 -0.24 17.26
N PRO A 75 -0.31 -0.58 17.43
CA PRO A 75 0.55 0.08 18.41
C PRO A 75 0.48 1.61 18.30
N LYS A 76 0.42 2.25 19.47
CA LYS A 76 0.57 3.70 19.62
C LYS A 76 2.04 4.08 19.46
N GLY A 77 2.33 5.24 18.87
CA GLY A 77 3.68 5.74 18.65
C GLY A 77 3.93 6.14 17.20
N SER A 78 5.19 6.47 16.91
CA SER A 78 5.60 6.89 15.56
C SER A 78 5.34 5.79 14.55
N ARG A 79 4.80 6.19 13.39
CA ARG A 79 4.56 5.32 12.23
C ARG A 79 5.46 5.67 11.06
N LYS A 80 6.45 6.53 11.29
CA LYS A 80 7.36 6.96 10.23
C LYS A 80 8.04 5.76 9.59
N GLY A 81 7.97 5.72 8.27
CA GLY A 81 8.55 4.66 7.48
C GLY A 81 7.74 3.36 7.45
N TRP A 82 6.62 3.27 8.16
CA TRP A 82 5.75 2.08 8.10
C TRP A 82 5.34 1.83 6.66
N CYS A 83 5.62 0.63 6.16
CA CYS A 83 5.34 0.18 4.81
C CYS A 83 4.48 -1.08 4.84
N TRP A 84 3.19 -0.95 4.57
CA TRP A 84 2.27 -2.09 4.58
C TRP A 84 2.20 -2.66 3.17
N LEU A 85 2.61 -3.92 3.01
CA LEU A 85 2.48 -4.63 1.74
C LEU A 85 1.18 -5.43 1.76
N LYS A 86 0.35 -5.26 0.74
CA LYS A 86 -1.01 -5.81 0.70
C LYS A 86 -1.29 -6.52 -0.63
N ASN A 87 -2.28 -7.39 -0.61
CA ASN A 87 -2.91 -7.93 -1.81
C ASN A 87 -4.38 -7.50 -1.92
N GLN A 88 -4.81 -7.18 -3.13
CA GLN A 88 -6.21 -7.04 -3.52
C GLN A 88 -6.52 -7.84 -4.80
N PRO A 89 -7.78 -8.24 -5.04
CA PRO A 89 -8.15 -8.97 -6.26
C PRO A 89 -7.85 -8.22 -7.57
N ASP A 90 -8.05 -6.90 -7.59
CA ASP A 90 -7.83 -6.06 -8.77
C ASP A 90 -7.03 -4.78 -8.42
N PRO A 91 -5.73 -4.74 -8.74
CA PRO A 91 -4.89 -3.55 -8.50
C PRO A 91 -5.15 -2.41 -9.52
N THR A 92 -5.96 -2.61 -10.55
CA THR A 92 -6.38 -1.53 -11.48
C THR A 92 -7.60 -0.77 -10.99
N ALA A 93 -8.34 -1.33 -10.02
CA ALA A 93 -9.45 -0.70 -9.33
C ALA A 93 -9.37 -0.99 -7.82
N PRO A 94 -8.27 -0.58 -7.14
CA PRO A 94 -8.09 -0.86 -5.73
C PRO A 94 -9.21 -0.27 -4.89
N GLN A 95 -9.65 -1.02 -3.89
CA GLN A 95 -10.53 -0.54 -2.85
C GLN A 95 -9.77 0.46 -1.97
N VAL A 96 -10.29 1.67 -1.90
CA VAL A 96 -9.72 2.80 -1.16
C VAL A 96 -10.44 2.93 0.17
N ASN A 97 -9.66 2.94 1.25
CA ASN A 97 -10.14 3.16 2.61
C ASN A 97 -10.30 4.65 2.88
N MET A 98 -9.26 5.45 2.63
CA MET A 98 -9.28 6.91 2.83
C MET A 98 -8.60 7.60 1.64
N ASN A 99 -9.10 8.76 1.21
CA ASN A 99 -8.41 9.59 0.23
C ASN A 99 -8.70 11.09 0.40
N GLY A 100 -7.74 11.94 0.02
CA GLY A 100 -7.88 13.39 0.03
C GLY A 100 -8.05 13.95 1.44
N THR A 101 -9.11 14.73 1.65
CA THR A 101 -9.44 15.31 2.96
C THR A 101 -10.14 14.31 3.86
N ASP A 102 -9.72 14.22 5.12
CA ASP A 102 -10.36 13.35 6.09
C ASP A 102 -10.29 13.98 7.49
N ARG A 103 -11.43 14.10 8.17
CA ARG A 103 -11.51 14.74 9.49
C ARG A 103 -10.99 13.86 10.63
N ARG A 104 -10.78 12.57 10.36
CA ARG A 104 -10.24 11.61 11.34
C ARG A 104 -8.72 11.75 11.47
N THR A 105 -8.06 12.43 10.53
CA THR A 105 -6.61 12.57 10.46
C THR A 105 -6.16 13.83 11.17
N GLN A 106 -4.89 13.89 11.59
CA GLN A 106 -4.37 15.03 12.35
C GLN A 106 -4.20 16.28 11.48
N THR A 107 -3.93 16.08 10.19
CA THR A 107 -3.64 17.16 9.24
C THR A 107 -4.88 17.65 8.49
N GLY A 108 -6.03 16.98 8.65
CA GLY A 108 -7.22 17.19 7.82
C GLY A 108 -7.13 16.55 6.43
N PHE A 109 -5.98 15.95 6.10
CA PHE A 109 -5.75 15.13 4.91
C PHE A 109 -5.28 13.75 5.33
N VAL A 110 -5.52 12.74 4.50
CA VAL A 110 -4.95 11.41 4.69
C VAL A 110 -3.43 11.52 4.70
N GLU A 111 -2.77 11.08 5.78
CA GLU A 111 -1.31 11.21 5.88
C GLU A 111 -0.55 10.13 5.11
N TRP A 112 -1.22 9.02 4.79
CA TRP A 112 -0.64 7.93 4.02
C TRP A 112 -0.40 8.32 2.56
N GLN A 113 0.67 7.78 2.02
CA GLN A 113 0.88 7.64 0.59
C GLN A 113 0.59 6.19 0.20
N ALA A 114 0.07 5.96 -1.01
CA ALA A 114 -0.26 4.64 -1.51
C ALA A 114 0.41 4.35 -2.85
N GLY A 115 0.43 3.08 -3.22
CA GLY A 115 0.72 2.69 -4.59
C GLY A 115 0.15 1.33 -4.95
N VAL A 116 0.04 1.10 -6.25
CA VAL A 116 -0.34 -0.18 -6.83
C VAL A 116 0.72 -0.69 -7.79
N VAL A 117 0.88 -2.01 -7.84
CA VAL A 117 1.70 -2.68 -8.84
C VAL A 117 0.78 -3.18 -9.94
N VAL A 118 0.93 -2.63 -11.13
CA VAL A 118 0.11 -2.96 -12.31
C VAL A 118 0.99 -3.20 -13.52
N LYS A 119 0.44 -3.85 -14.56
CA LYS A 119 1.13 -3.96 -15.84
C LYS A 119 1.39 -2.55 -16.40
N LYS A 120 2.53 -2.38 -17.07
CA LYS A 120 2.84 -1.13 -17.78
C LYS A 120 1.73 -0.77 -18.75
N GLY A 121 1.29 0.48 -18.72
CA GLY A 121 0.19 0.99 -19.54
C GLY A 121 -1.23 0.75 -18.98
N SER A 122 -1.39 0.01 -17.88
CA SER A 122 -2.69 -0.12 -17.22
C SER A 122 -3.20 1.23 -16.71
N ARG A 123 -4.49 1.51 -16.94
CA ARG A 123 -5.20 2.61 -16.30
C ARG A 123 -5.65 2.19 -14.90
N VAL A 124 -5.33 2.98 -13.89
CA VAL A 124 -5.77 2.76 -12.51
C VAL A 124 -6.90 3.72 -12.17
N ARG A 125 -7.97 3.22 -11.54
CA ARG A 125 -9.06 4.02 -10.98
C ARG A 125 -9.09 3.87 -9.46
N THR A 126 -9.41 4.94 -8.76
CA THR A 126 -9.39 5.01 -7.28
C THR A 126 -10.76 5.43 -6.70
N ASP A 127 -11.82 5.18 -7.46
CA ASP A 127 -13.21 5.50 -7.15
C ASP A 127 -13.93 4.40 -6.37
N ILE A 128 -13.32 3.21 -6.25
CA ILE A 128 -13.89 2.09 -5.49
C ILE A 128 -13.62 2.28 -4.00
N LYS A 129 -14.68 2.48 -3.21
CA LYS A 129 -14.58 2.56 -1.75
C LYS A 129 -14.56 1.17 -1.13
N SER A 130 -13.65 0.97 -0.18
CA SER A 130 -13.68 -0.23 0.66
C SER A 130 -14.90 -0.19 1.59
N ALA A 131 -15.42 -1.36 1.99
CA ALA A 131 -16.36 -1.49 3.11
C ALA A 131 -15.80 -0.91 4.42
N ARG A 132 -14.47 -0.77 4.51
CA ARG A 132 -13.75 -0.14 5.60
C ARG A 132 -13.72 1.40 5.51
N ALA A 133 -14.12 2.02 4.40
CA ALA A 133 -13.96 3.47 4.25
C ALA A 133 -14.70 4.31 5.33
N SER A 134 -15.74 3.74 5.95
CA SER A 134 -16.58 4.38 6.96
C SER A 134 -16.13 4.19 8.42
N TRP A 135 -14.93 3.66 8.70
CA TRP A 135 -14.43 3.50 10.08
C TRP A 135 -14.50 4.76 10.94
#